data_AF-A0A7L4KLU2-F1
#
_entry.id   AF-A0A7L4KLU2-F1
#
_cell.length_a   1.000
_cell.length_b   1.000
_cell.length_c   1.000
_cell.angle_alpha   90.00
_cell.angle_beta   90.00
_cell.angle_gamma   90.00
#
_symmetry.space_group_name_H-M   'P 1'
#
loop_
_entity.id
_entity.type
_entity.pdbx_description
1 polymer ?
#
loop_
_entity_poly.entity_id
_entity_poly.type
_entity_poly.pdbx_seq_one_letter_code
_entity_poly.pdbx_strand_id
1 'polypeptide(L)' 'QADFLKGLPVYNKSNFSRFHADSVCKASNRRPSVYLPTREFPSEQSEFFREKSRFFLGFI' A
#
# COMPACT_ATOMS: atom_id res chain seq x y z
N GLN A 1 -2.88 12.96 -32.96
CA GLN A 1 -2.99 13.64 -31.66
C GLN A 1 -3.43 12.64 -30.59
N ALA A 2 -2.50 11.82 -30.10
CA ALA A 2 -2.60 10.99 -28.89
C ALA A 2 -1.21 10.51 -28.41
N ASP A 3 -0.14 10.99 -29.05
CA ASP A 3 1.22 10.49 -28.86
C ASP A 3 1.77 10.76 -27.46
N PHE A 4 1.18 11.69 -26.71
CA PHE A 4 1.49 11.93 -25.30
C PHE A 4 1.05 10.78 -24.37
N LEU A 5 0.13 9.91 -24.82
CA LEU A 5 -0.31 8.74 -24.05
C LEU A 5 0.61 7.52 -24.25
N LYS A 6 1.57 7.60 -25.17
CA LYS A 6 2.54 6.53 -25.41
C LYS A 6 3.65 6.62 -24.33
N GLY A 7 4.13 5.46 -23.88
CA GLY A 7 5.26 5.38 -22.94
C GLY A 7 4.89 5.48 -21.46
N LEU A 8 3.64 5.20 -21.08
CA LEU A 8 3.25 5.08 -19.67
C LEU A 8 4.13 4.03 -18.95
N PRO A 9 4.45 4.22 -17.65
CA PRO A 9 5.27 3.28 -16.91
C PRO A 9 4.69 1.87 -16.94
N VAL A 10 5.53 0.90 -17.32
CA VAL A 10 5.21 -0.52 -17.29
C VAL A 10 6.18 -1.22 -16.35
N TYR A 11 5.78 -1.38 -15.09
CA TYR A 11 6.56 -2.12 -14.10
C TYR A 11 6.59 -3.62 -14.38
N ASN A 12 5.46 -4.16 -14.88
CA ASN A 12 5.38 -5.55 -15.32
C ASN A 12 4.33 -5.68 -16.44
N LYS A 13 4.77 -6.16 -17.60
CA LYS A 13 3.93 -6.35 -18.80
C LYS A 13 2.82 -7.39 -18.59
N SER A 14 2.99 -8.33 -17.66
CA SER A 14 1.99 -9.38 -17.43
C SER A 14 0.79 -8.92 -16.61
N ASN A 15 0.91 -7.83 -15.82
CA ASN A 15 -0.07 -7.42 -14.81
C ASN A 15 -1.53 -7.32 -15.33
N PHE A 16 -1.72 -6.81 -16.54
CA PHE A 16 -3.05 -6.62 -17.13
C PHE A 16 -3.28 -7.43 -18.43
N SER A 17 -2.29 -8.22 -18.85
CA SER A 17 -2.35 -8.99 -20.11
C SER A 17 -3.48 -10.03 -20.17
N ARG A 18 -3.96 -10.48 -19.01
CA ARG A 18 -5.03 -11.50 -18.86
C ARG A 18 -6.23 -10.97 -18.08
N PHE A 19 -6.32 -9.65 -17.91
CA PHE A 19 -7.42 -9.05 -17.17
C PHE A 19 -8.69 -9.08 -18.02
N HIS A 20 -9.69 -9.86 -17.59
CA HIS A 20 -11.03 -9.87 -18.16
C HIS A 20 -11.97 -9.22 -17.14
N ALA A 21 -12.45 -8.01 -17.45
CA ALA A 21 -13.57 -7.42 -16.73
C ALA A 21 -14.85 -8.03 -17.31
N ASP A 22 -15.42 -9.04 -16.64
CA ASP A 22 -16.72 -9.56 -17.03
C ASP A 22 -17.72 -8.39 -17.08
N SER A 23 -18.29 -8.14 -18.26
CA SER A 23 -19.14 -6.98 -18.57
C SER A 23 -20.51 -6.99 -17.88
N VAL A 24 -20.67 -7.82 -16.85
CA VAL A 24 -21.89 -7.93 -16.05
C VAL A 24 -21.53 -7.46 -14.65
N CYS A 25 -21.77 -6.17 -14.38
CA CYS A 25 -21.53 -5.51 -13.11
C CYS A 25 -22.00 -6.36 -11.92
N LYS A 26 -21.07 -7.06 -11.27
CA LYS A 26 -21.25 -7.56 -9.89
C LYS A 26 -20.06 -7.09 -9.06
N ALA A 27 -19.97 -5.77 -8.88
CA ALA A 27 -19.07 -5.10 -7.94
C ALA A 27 -19.45 -5.36 -6.47
N SER A 28 -19.73 -6.63 -6.11
CA SER A 28 -20.19 -7.01 -4.77
C SER A 28 -19.36 -8.13 -4.12
N ASN A 29 -18.64 -8.97 -4.86
CA ASN A 29 -18.16 -10.26 -4.31
C ASN A 29 -16.65 -10.50 -4.23
N ARG A 30 -15.80 -9.46 -4.13
CA ARG A 30 -14.41 -9.67 -3.68
C ARG A 30 -14.00 -8.58 -2.71
N ARG A 31 -14.67 -8.52 -1.56
CA ARG A 31 -14.05 -7.87 -0.39
C ARG A 31 -12.77 -8.66 -0.10
N PRO A 32 -11.58 -8.03 -0.05
CA PRO A 32 -10.36 -8.71 0.38
C PRO A 32 -10.61 -9.38 1.73
N SER A 33 -10.06 -10.58 1.92
CA SER A 33 -10.08 -11.22 3.23
C SER A 33 -9.50 -10.28 4.27
N VAL A 34 -10.21 -10.06 5.37
CA VAL A 34 -9.73 -9.22 6.47
C VAL A 34 -8.52 -9.91 7.10
N TYR A 35 -7.42 -9.17 7.25
CA TYR A 35 -6.26 -9.67 7.97
C TYR A 35 -6.63 -9.84 9.44
N LEU A 36 -6.56 -11.08 9.93
CA LEU A 36 -6.64 -11.40 11.35
C LEU A 36 -5.20 -11.60 11.85
N PRO A 37 -4.65 -10.66 12.65
CA PRO A 37 -3.34 -10.84 13.24
C PRO A 37 -3.36 -12.07 14.16
N THR A 38 -2.57 -13.10 13.83
CA THR A 38 -2.54 -14.37 14.59
C THR A 38 -1.31 -14.49 15.49
N ARG A 39 -0.36 -13.55 15.37
CA ARG A 39 0.86 -13.53 16.17
C ARG A 39 1.23 -12.09 16.49
N GLU A 40 1.60 -11.87 17.75
CA GLU A 40 2.25 -10.65 18.18
C GLU A 40 3.68 -10.70 17.64
N PHE A 41 3.88 -10.19 16.43
CA PHE A 41 5.24 -9.86 16.00
C PHE A 41 5.67 -8.69 16.88
N PRO A 42 6.77 -8.80 17.65
CA PRO A 42 7.27 -7.66 18.37
C PRO A 42 7.56 -6.58 17.33
N SER A 43 6.85 -5.45 17.42
CA SER A 43 7.19 -4.29 16.63
C SER A 43 8.64 -3.95 16.93
N GLU A 44 9.52 -4.02 15.92
CA GLU A 44 10.90 -3.51 16.06
C GLU A 44 10.90 -2.03 16.46
N GLN A 45 9.75 -1.36 16.33
CA GLN A 45 9.42 -0.06 16.91
C GLN A 45 9.17 -0.09 18.43
N SER A 46 10.06 -0.76 19.18
CA SER A 46 10.23 -0.46 20.61
C SER A 46 10.94 0.90 20.82
N GLU A 47 11.16 1.65 19.73
CA GLU A 47 11.88 2.92 19.68
C GLU A 47 11.03 4.07 19.12
N PHE A 48 9.70 4.04 19.29
CA PHE A 48 8.91 5.29 19.31
C PHE A 48 8.62 5.74 20.75
N PHE A 49 9.40 5.26 21.73
CA PHE A 49 9.51 5.92 23.02
C PHE A 49 10.41 7.14 22.85
N ARG A 50 9.80 8.21 22.37
CA ARG A 50 10.39 9.55 22.41
C ARG A 50 10.51 9.95 23.88
N GLU A 51 11.63 9.59 24.50
CA GLU A 51 12.07 10.27 25.71
C GLU A 51 11.95 11.77 25.42
N LYS A 52 11.00 12.44 26.10
CA LYS A 52 10.63 13.84 25.90
C LYS A 52 11.78 14.80 26.30
N SER A 53 13.02 14.34 26.31
CA SER A 53 14.21 15.10 26.63
C SER A 53 14.88 15.67 25.36
N ARG A 54 14.87 14.95 24.24
CA ARG A 54 15.60 15.37 23.00
C ARG A 54 15.04 16.62 22.30
N PHE A 55 13.80 17.02 22.57
CA PHE A 55 13.24 18.28 22.04
C PHE A 55 13.42 19.47 22.99
N PHE A 56 13.67 19.24 24.28
CA PHE A 56 13.85 20.31 25.27
C PHE A 56 15.28 20.88 25.26
N LEU A 57 16.30 20.06 24.96
CA LEU A 57 17.71 20.47 24.99
C LEU A 57 18.10 21.47 23.88
N GLY A 58 17.28 21.61 22.83
CA GLY A 58 17.51 22.60 21.76
C GLY A 58 16.77 23.92 21.93
N PHE A 59 16.02 24.10 23.02
CA PHE A 59 15.22 25.31 23.30
C PHE A 59 15.80 26.17 24.45
N ILE A 60 16.80 25.64 25.18
CA ILE A 60 17.59 26.37 26.18
C ILE A 60 18.91 26.78 25.51
#